data_AF-A0A101NDV3-F1
#
_entry.id   AF-A0A101NDV3-F1
#
_cell.length_a   1.000
_cell.length_b   1.000
_cell.length_c   1.000
_cell.angle_alpha   90.00
_cell.angle_beta   90.00
_cell.angle_gamma   90.00
#
_symmetry.space_group_name_H-M   'P 1'
#
loop_
_entity.id
_entity.type
_entity.pdbx_description
1 polymer ?
#
loop_
_entity_poly.entity_id
_entity_poly.type
_entity_poly.pdbx_seq_one_letter_code
_entity_poly.pdbx_strand_id
1 'polypeptide(L)'
;MSPHLVLDGLQAAAAAIGAGEAFLAVEDGTSWLETALAQRHHPLPVTVVRLPRRFLAGQASALARYVSGGPALPMHPDPPVRERGVRRAPTLVRNVETLARLALIARYGADWFRAGQRAVHTARAGA
;
A
#
# COMPACT_ATOMS: atom_id res chain seq x y z
N MET A 1 4.39 -0.96 13.07
CA MET A 1 3.06 -1.07 12.42
C MET A 1 2.76 -2.55 12.17
N SER A 2 1.53 -3.03 12.39
CA SER A 2 1.19 -4.46 12.22
C SER A 2 1.08 -4.84 10.73
N PRO A 3 1.80 -5.86 10.24
CA PRO A 3 1.65 -6.41 8.88
C PRO A 3 0.26 -6.88 8.56
N HIS A 4 -0.42 -7.41 9.57
CA HIS A 4 -1.77 -7.94 9.41
C HIS A 4 -2.71 -6.83 8.96
N LEU A 5 -2.65 -5.67 9.62
CA LEU A 5 -3.43 -4.50 9.23
C LEU A 5 -3.09 -3.96 7.84
N VAL A 6 -1.80 -3.88 7.48
CA VAL A 6 -1.41 -3.42 6.14
C VAL A 6 -2.02 -4.32 5.07
N LEU A 7 -1.97 -5.62 5.29
CA LEU A 7 -2.43 -6.61 4.34
C LEU A 7 -3.96 -6.71 4.31
N ASP A 8 -4.65 -6.57 5.44
CA ASP A 8 -6.11 -6.48 5.47
C ASP A 8 -6.59 -5.23 4.68
N GLY A 9 -5.87 -4.12 4.83
CA GLY A 9 -6.12 -2.90 4.08
C GLY A 9 -5.83 -3.04 2.59
N LEU A 10 -4.78 -3.78 2.24
CA LEU A 10 -4.47 -4.10 0.84
C LEU A 10 -5.59 -4.93 0.22
N GLN A 11 -6.07 -5.97 0.91
CA GLN A 11 -7.18 -6.81 0.44
C GLN A 11 -8.47 -5.98 0.27
N ALA A 12 -8.81 -5.14 1.25
CA ALA A 12 -9.99 -4.28 1.18
C ALA A 12 -9.91 -3.24 0.05
N ALA A 13 -8.75 -2.61 -0.14
CA ALA A 13 -8.54 -1.67 -1.25
C ALA A 13 -8.64 -2.38 -2.61
N ALA A 14 -8.06 -3.57 -2.74
CA ALA A 14 -8.11 -4.36 -3.95
C ALA A 14 -9.54 -4.78 -4.31
N ALA A 15 -10.31 -5.25 -3.33
CA ALA A 15 -11.72 -5.58 -3.52
C ALA A 15 -12.54 -4.36 -3.97
N ALA A 16 -12.31 -3.19 -3.36
CA ALA A 16 -13.04 -1.96 -3.69
C ALA A 16 -12.83 -1.47 -5.13
N ILE A 17 -11.68 -1.76 -5.74
CA ILE A 17 -11.35 -1.36 -7.12
C ILE A 17 -11.43 -2.52 -8.12
N GLY A 18 -11.77 -3.73 -7.68
CA GLY A 18 -11.81 -4.93 -8.52
C GLY A 18 -10.44 -5.36 -9.05
N ALA A 19 -9.37 -5.20 -8.26
CA ALA A 19 -8.02 -5.59 -8.68
C ALA A 19 -7.83 -7.11 -8.76
N GLY A 20 -7.22 -7.59 -9.85
CA GLY A 20 -6.92 -9.01 -10.08
C GLY A 20 -5.53 -9.46 -9.59
N GLU A 21 -4.69 -8.54 -9.12
CA GLU A 21 -3.40 -8.84 -8.51
C GLU A 21 -2.99 -7.73 -7.52
N ALA A 22 -2.08 -8.05 -6.60
CA ALA A 22 -1.51 -7.07 -5.69
C ALA A 22 -0.01 -7.28 -5.46
N PHE A 23 0.67 -6.16 -5.24
CA PHE A 23 2.10 -6.13 -4.93
C PHE A 23 2.33 -5.40 -3.61
N LEU A 24 3.23 -5.92 -2.79
CA LEU A 24 3.71 -5.27 -1.58
C LEU A 24 5.19 -4.97 -1.71
N ALA A 25 5.51 -3.70 -1.91
CA ALA A 25 6.87 -3.24 -2.04
C ALA A 25 7.53 -3.06 -0.67
N VAL A 26 8.70 -3.65 -0.47
CA VAL A 26 9.43 -3.64 0.81
C VAL A 26 10.89 -3.28 0.61
N GLU A 27 11.49 -2.64 1.60
CA GLU A 27 12.93 -2.42 1.67
C GLU A 27 13.65 -3.65 2.24
N ASP A 28 14.97 -3.70 2.09
CA ASP A 28 15.82 -4.73 2.71
C ASP A 28 15.59 -4.80 4.24
N GLY A 29 15.68 -6.00 4.82
CA GLY A 29 15.48 -6.23 6.25
C GLY A 29 14.02 -6.47 6.66
N THR A 30 13.07 -6.40 5.72
CA THR A 30 11.64 -6.64 5.99
C THR A 30 11.21 -8.10 5.80
N SER A 31 12.11 -9.08 5.99
CA SER A 31 11.85 -10.51 5.75
C SER A 31 10.71 -11.09 6.60
N TRP A 32 10.49 -10.55 7.79
CA TRP A 32 9.37 -10.89 8.67
C TRP A 32 7.99 -10.66 8.04
N LEU A 33 7.89 -9.79 7.02
CA LEU A 33 6.66 -9.53 6.28
C LEU A 33 6.29 -10.67 5.32
N GLU A 34 7.30 -11.31 4.71
CA GLU A 34 7.13 -12.50 3.88
C GLU A 34 6.58 -13.66 4.73
N THR A 35 7.09 -13.82 5.95
CA THR A 35 6.56 -14.78 6.92
C THR A 35 5.10 -14.48 7.29
N ALA A 36 4.76 -13.22 7.57
CA ALA A 36 3.38 -12.81 7.90
C ALA A 36 2.40 -12.94 6.72
N LEU A 37 2.91 -12.95 5.48
CA LEU A 37 2.15 -13.25 4.28
C LEU A 37 1.86 -14.74 4.16
N ALA A 38 2.87 -15.59 4.39
CA ALA A 38 2.77 -17.05 4.28
C ALA A 38 1.86 -17.68 5.34
N GLN A 39 1.68 -17.03 6.49
CA GLN A 39 0.88 -17.56 7.61
C GLN A 39 -0.64 -17.44 7.42
N ARG A 40 -1.13 -16.84 6.33
CA ARG A 40 -2.58 -16.64 6.12
C ARG A 40 -2.99 -16.89 4.68
N HIS A 41 -4.25 -17.26 4.53
CA HIS A 41 -4.90 -17.28 3.23
C HIS A 41 -5.35 -15.85 2.86
N HIS A 42 -5.07 -15.42 1.64
CA HIS A 42 -5.51 -14.15 1.08
C HIS A 42 -6.46 -14.41 -0.09
N PRO A 43 -7.66 -13.82 -0.12
CA PRO A 43 -8.54 -13.94 -1.29
C PRO A 43 -7.85 -13.48 -2.59
N LEU A 44 -7.07 -12.40 -2.52
CA LEU A 44 -6.21 -11.95 -3.59
C LEU A 44 -4.74 -12.30 -3.30
N PRO A 45 -4.04 -13.04 -4.17
CA PRO A 45 -2.62 -13.29 -4.03
C PRO A 45 -1.80 -11.98 -3.97
N VAL A 46 -0.84 -11.93 -3.05
CA VAL A 46 0.04 -10.77 -2.86
C VAL A 46 1.49 -11.15 -3.17
N THR A 47 2.10 -10.45 -4.12
CA THR A 47 3.51 -10.63 -4.47
C THR A 47 4.38 -9.62 -3.73
N VAL A 48 5.41 -10.07 -3.01
CA VAL A 48 6.39 -9.19 -2.39
C VAL A 48 7.42 -8.73 -3.41
N VAL A 49 7.68 -7.43 -3.46
CA VAL A 49 8.67 -6.82 -4.34
C VAL A 49 9.73 -6.14 -3.49
N ARG A 50 10.97 -6.60 -3.56
CA ARG A 50 12.09 -6.00 -2.82
C ARG A 50 12.64 -4.81 -3.60
N LEU A 51 12.65 -3.63 -2.97
CA LEU A 51 13.08 -2.40 -3.58
C LEU A 51 14.61 -2.26 -3.54
N PRO A 52 15.22 -1.62 -4.55
CA PRO A 52 16.65 -1.31 -4.49
C PRO A 52 16.93 -0.31 -3.36
N ARG A 53 18.12 -0.38 -2.75
CA ARG A 53 18.52 0.45 -1.58
C ARG A 53 18.38 1.96 -1.75
N ARG A 54 18.31 2.46 -2.98
CA ARG A 54 18.17 3.89 -3.30
C ARG A 54 16.81 4.22 -3.94
N PHE A 55 15.80 3.38 -3.72
CA PHE A 55 14.45 3.64 -4.19
C PHE A 55 13.89 4.89 -3.52
N LEU A 56 13.35 5.82 -4.32
CA LEU A 56 12.74 7.02 -3.78
C LEU A 56 11.32 6.72 -3.31
N ALA A 57 11.11 6.67 -1.99
CA ALA A 57 9.80 6.46 -1.40
C ALA A 57 8.77 7.49 -1.94
N GLY A 58 7.52 7.05 -2.12
CA GLY A 58 6.43 7.89 -2.63
C GLY A 58 6.39 8.08 -4.15
N GLN A 59 7.36 7.56 -4.91
CA GLN A 59 7.35 7.64 -6.38
C GLN A 59 6.55 6.50 -7.01
N ALA A 60 5.25 6.72 -7.20
CA ALA A 60 4.34 5.73 -7.80
C ALA A 60 4.77 5.28 -9.22
N SER A 61 5.29 6.19 -10.03
CA SER A 61 5.76 5.87 -11.39
C SER A 61 7.02 5.02 -11.39
N ALA A 62 7.98 5.32 -10.52
CA ALA A 62 9.18 4.51 -10.33
C ALA A 62 8.82 3.09 -9.87
N LEU A 63 7.88 2.97 -8.93
CA LEU A 63 7.42 1.67 -8.44
C LEU A 63 6.74 0.87 -9.55
N ALA A 64 5.78 1.47 -10.26
CA ALA A 64 5.04 0.79 -11.33
C ALA A 64 5.97 0.29 -12.44
N ARG A 65 6.98 1.07 -12.82
CA ARG A 65 8.02 0.65 -13.77
C ARG A 65 8.86 -0.49 -13.24
N TYR A 66 9.31 -0.39 -11.99
CA TYR A 66 10.15 -1.41 -11.37
C TYR A 66 9.44 -2.77 -11.29
N VAL A 67 8.19 -2.78 -10.84
CA VAL A 67 7.34 -3.99 -10.83
C VAL A 67 7.12 -4.54 -12.23
N SER A 68 7.11 -3.69 -13.25
CA SER A 68 7.02 -4.10 -14.66
C SER A 68 8.36 -4.60 -15.25
N GLY A 69 9.42 -4.72 -14.45
CA GLY A 69 10.75 -5.15 -14.89
C GLY A 69 11.63 -4.03 -15.46
N GLY A 70 11.19 -2.78 -15.37
CA GLY A 70 11.94 -1.61 -15.80
C GLY A 70 12.82 -0.99 -14.71
N PRO A 71 13.55 0.10 -15.01
CA PRO A 71 14.33 0.80 -14.01
C PRO A 71 13.44 1.51 -12.99
N ALA A 72 13.87 1.51 -11.72
CA ALA A 72 13.21 2.21 -10.61
C ALA A 72 13.53 3.72 -10.60
N LEU A 73 13.26 4.39 -11.71
CA LEU A 73 13.55 5.81 -11.87
C LEU A 73 12.25 6.64 -11.86
N PRO A 74 12.20 7.75 -11.10
CA PRO A 74 11.08 8.67 -11.13
C PRO A 74 10.86 9.19 -12.55
N MET A 75 9.61 9.22 -12.96
CA MET A 75 9.19 9.91 -14.18
C MET A 75 7.87 10.61 -13.93
N HIS A 76 7.55 11.60 -14.77
CA HIS A 76 6.20 12.16 -14.86
C HIS A 76 5.40 11.31 -15.87
N PRO A 77 4.51 10.43 -15.41
CA PRO A 77 3.78 9.54 -16.30
C PRO A 77 2.65 10.29 -17.02
N ASP A 78 2.57 10.12 -18.34
CA ASP A 78 1.44 10.56 -19.16
C ASP A 78 0.99 9.38 -20.06
N PRO A 79 -0.20 8.80 -19.83
CA PRO A 79 -1.19 9.11 -18.78
C PRO A 79 -0.72 8.69 -17.37
N PRO A 80 -1.38 9.16 -16.29
CA PRO A 80 -0.96 8.87 -14.91
C PRO A 80 -1.05 7.37 -14.56
N VAL A 81 -0.30 6.94 -13.54
CA VAL A 81 -0.22 5.52 -13.09
C VAL A 81 -1.58 4.89 -12.80
N ARG A 82 -2.53 5.68 -12.27
CA ARG A 82 -3.91 5.24 -12.01
C ARG A 82 -4.68 4.83 -13.25
N GLU A 83 -4.26 5.31 -14.42
CA GLU A 83 -4.82 4.97 -15.73
C GLU A 83 -3.92 3.97 -16.46
N ARG A 84 -2.60 4.13 -16.37
CA ARG A 84 -1.61 3.26 -17.03
C ARG A 84 -0.35 3.08 -16.20
N GLY A 85 -0.35 2.06 -15.33
CA GLY A 85 0.73 1.74 -14.42
C GLY A 85 1.43 0.42 -14.77
N VAL A 86 1.41 -0.51 -13.81
CA VAL A 86 2.09 -1.81 -13.89
C VAL A 86 1.63 -2.55 -15.14
N ARG A 87 2.58 -2.92 -16.01
CA ARG A 87 2.31 -3.62 -17.28
C ARG A 87 1.20 -2.98 -18.12
N ARG A 88 1.10 -1.64 -18.06
CA ARG A 88 0.08 -0.81 -18.72
C ARG A 88 -1.35 -0.97 -18.19
N ALA A 89 -1.57 -1.68 -17.09
CA ALA A 89 -2.87 -1.76 -16.43
C ALA A 89 -3.09 -0.55 -15.47
N PRO A 90 -4.35 -0.10 -15.28
CA PRO A 90 -4.69 0.86 -14.22
C PRO A 90 -4.15 0.40 -12.86
N THR A 91 -3.39 1.25 -12.16
CA THR A 91 -2.71 0.85 -10.92
C THR A 91 -2.96 1.84 -9.79
N LEU A 92 -3.51 1.35 -8.68
CA LEU A 92 -3.55 2.10 -7.43
C LEU A 92 -2.25 1.90 -6.65
N VAL A 93 -1.55 3.00 -6.35
CA VAL A 93 -0.40 2.99 -5.44
C VAL A 93 -0.77 3.75 -4.16
N ARG A 94 -0.56 3.10 -3.01
CA ARG A 94 -0.83 3.67 -1.68
C ARG A 94 0.28 3.29 -0.70
N ASN A 95 0.58 4.22 0.19
CA ASN A 95 1.48 3.97 1.32
C ASN A 95 0.85 2.93 2.26
N VAL A 96 1.66 2.04 2.80
CA VAL A 96 1.30 1.04 3.80
C VAL A 96 0.55 1.59 5.01
N GLU A 97 0.86 2.82 5.46
CA GLU A 97 0.12 3.47 6.55
C GLU A 97 -1.33 3.78 6.15
N THR A 98 -1.55 4.19 4.90
CA THR A 98 -2.90 4.44 4.39
C THR A 98 -3.68 3.14 4.29
N LEU A 99 -3.04 2.04 3.89
CA LEU A 99 -3.67 0.72 3.86
C LEU A 99 -4.04 0.25 5.27
N ALA A 100 -3.13 0.39 6.24
CA ALA A 100 -3.42 0.04 7.64
C ALA A 100 -4.61 0.86 8.20
N ARG A 101 -4.71 2.15 7.87
CA ARG A 101 -5.87 2.98 8.22
C ARG A 101 -7.14 2.50 7.52
N LEU A 102 -7.06 2.12 6.25
CA LEU A 102 -8.19 1.58 5.49
C LEU A 102 -8.70 0.27 6.11
N ALA A 103 -7.82 -0.59 6.61
CA ALA A 103 -8.22 -1.79 7.37
C ALA A 103 -9.04 -1.44 8.62
N LEU A 104 -8.59 -0.44 9.39
CA LEU A 104 -9.30 0.02 10.58
C LEU A 104 -10.66 0.64 10.22
N ILE A 105 -10.72 1.44 9.16
CA ILE A 105 -11.99 2.02 8.67
C ILE A 105 -12.94 0.92 8.21
N ALA A 106 -12.45 -0.08 7.46
CA ALA A 106 -13.28 -1.20 7.00
C ALA A 106 -13.83 -2.02 8.18
N ARG A 107 -13.07 -2.15 9.27
CA ARG A 107 -13.46 -2.92 10.45
C ARG A 107 -14.39 -2.17 11.41
N TYR A 108 -14.15 -0.88 11.62
CA TYR A 108 -14.82 -0.11 12.68
C TYR A 108 -15.72 1.02 12.17
N GLY A 109 -15.73 1.26 10.85
CA GLY A 109 -16.50 2.32 10.22
C GLY A 109 -15.78 3.68 10.21
N ALA A 110 -16.22 4.54 9.29
CA ALA A 110 -15.61 5.86 9.06
C ALA A 110 -15.84 6.84 10.22
N ASP A 111 -16.97 6.74 10.92
CA ASP A 111 -17.31 7.65 12.02
C ASP A 111 -16.45 7.39 13.25
N TRP A 112 -16.24 6.11 13.59
CA TRP A 112 -15.30 5.70 14.63
C TRP A 112 -13.89 6.24 14.35
N PHE A 113 -13.42 6.10 13.11
CA PHE A 113 -12.08 6.55 12.72
C PHE A 113 -11.96 8.08 12.85
N ARG A 114 -12.96 8.83 12.38
CA ARG A 114 -12.99 10.30 12.48
C ARG A 114 -13.04 10.79 13.93
N ALA A 115 -13.78 10.11 14.81
CA ALA A 115 -13.82 10.42 16.23
C ALA A 115 -12.42 10.27 16.87
N GLY A 116 -11.70 9.18 16.57
CA GLY A 116 -10.35 8.96 17.06
C GLY A 116 -9.33 10.01 16.60
N GLN A 117 -9.41 10.48 15.36
CA GLN A 117 -8.49 11.51 14.86
C GLN A 117 -8.68 12.88 15.53
N ARG A 118 -9.93 13.24 15.84
CA ARG A 118 -10.25 14.51 16.52
C ARG A 118 -9.65 14.58 17.92
N ALA A 119 -9.68 13.49 18.67
CA ALA A 119 -9.10 13.39 20.01
C ALA A 119 -7.56 13.56 20.01
N VAL A 120 -6.88 13.02 18.99
CA VAL A 120 -5.41 13.16 18.85
C VAL A 120 -5.00 14.59 18.47
N HIS A 121 -5.79 15.30 17.66
CA HIS A 121 -5.52 16.69 17.31
C HIS A 121 -5.75 17.66 18.47
N THR A 122 -6.79 17.46 19.27
CA THR A 122 -7.03 18.28 20.47
C THR A 122 -5.94 18.09 21.53
N ALA A 123 -5.40 16.88 21.67
CA ALA A 123 -4.30 16.60 22.60
C ALA A 123 -2.95 17.26 22.21
N ARG A 124 -2.75 17.65 20.94
CA ARG A 124 -1.51 18.31 20.48
C ARG A 124 -1.58 19.84 20.45
N ALA A 125 -2.77 20.43 20.57
CA ALA A 125 -2.97 21.87 20.55
C ALA A 125 -2.86 22.53 21.95
N GLY A 126 -2.64 21.74 23.01
CA GLY A 126 -2.57 22.19 24.39
C GLY A 126 -1.23 21.92 25.09
N ALA A 127 -0.15 21.71 24.34
CA ALA A 127 1.20 21.50 24.86
C ALA A 127 2.17 22.58 24.35
#